data_AF-Q9KHR7-F1
#
_entry.id   AF-Q9KHR7-F1
#
_cell.length_a   1.000
_cell.length_b   1.000
_cell.length_c   1.000
_cell.angle_alpha   90.00
_cell.angle_beta   90.00
_cell.angle_gamma   90.00
#
_symmetry.space_group_name_H-M   'P 1'
#
loop_
_entity.id
_entity.type
_entity.pdbx_description
1 polymer ?
#
loop_
_entity_poly.entity_id
_entity_poly.type
_entity_poly.pdbx_seq_one_letter_code
_entity_poly.pdbx_strand_id
1 'polypeptide(L)'
;AWGIWDPYQAAAEQQLQARTLRDGQGLVDNHQFYLATRNYATQHPAVISALIEEVRAVGEWSQAKPQQVTDQVAPLLGLPADITLTSVKRQGYGAAPLTPEVVAAQQKIADTFQALKLIPKPLSIKDVIWTPPAKVASAP
;
A
#
# COMPACT_ATOMS: atom_id res chain seq x y z
N ALA A 1 5.88 25.00 -0.77
CA ALA A 1 5.00 23.84 -0.56
C ALA A 1 5.85 22.58 -0.48
N TRP A 2 5.34 21.50 0.12
CA TRP A 2 6.01 20.19 0.22
C TRP A 2 5.05 19.07 -0.22
N GLY A 3 5.59 17.88 -0.52
CA GLY A 3 4.81 16.66 -0.69
C GLY A 3 4.97 15.74 0.52
N ILE A 4 3.88 15.19 1.05
CA ILE A 4 3.89 14.30 2.22
C ILE A 4 2.68 13.37 2.20
N TRP A 5 2.70 12.32 3.02
CA TRP A 5 1.65 11.31 3.17
C TRP A 5 1.07 11.31 4.59
N ASP A 6 -0.07 10.63 4.77
CA ASP A 6 -0.64 10.35 6.09
C ASP A 6 0.27 9.43 6.93
N PRO A 7 0.40 9.63 8.25
CA PRO A 7 -0.41 10.53 9.08
C PRO A 7 0.11 11.97 9.19
N TYR A 8 1.27 12.27 8.59
CA TYR A 8 1.86 13.60 8.65
C TYR A 8 1.01 14.65 7.93
N GLN A 9 0.30 14.26 6.85
CA GLN A 9 -0.66 15.14 6.19
C GLN A 9 -1.78 15.56 7.15
N ALA A 10 -2.50 14.61 7.76
CA ALA A 10 -3.56 14.93 8.73
C ALA A 10 -3.04 15.77 9.90
N ALA A 11 -1.83 15.47 10.40
CA ALA A 11 -1.21 16.24 11.47
C ALA A 11 -0.94 17.69 11.05
N ALA A 12 -0.35 17.91 9.87
CA ALA A 12 -0.08 19.25 9.37
C ALA A 12 -1.36 20.05 9.10
N GLU A 13 -2.40 19.40 8.57
CA GLU A 13 -3.72 20.04 8.35
C GLU A 13 -4.33 20.53 9.66
N GLN A 14 -4.30 19.70 10.73
CA GLN A 14 -4.96 20.05 11.99
C GLN A 14 -4.10 20.91 12.93
N GLN A 15 -2.79 20.67 13.01
CA GLN A 15 -1.91 21.34 13.98
C GLN A 15 -1.27 22.61 13.42
N LEU A 16 -0.96 22.62 12.12
CA LEU A 16 -0.27 23.74 11.45
C LEU A 16 -1.18 24.54 10.53
N GLN A 17 -2.47 24.16 10.46
CA GLN A 17 -3.45 24.75 9.54
C GLN A 17 -2.97 24.72 8.07
N ALA A 18 -2.18 23.70 7.72
CA ALA A 18 -1.78 23.48 6.34
C ALA A 18 -3.01 23.14 5.49
N ARG A 19 -2.98 23.52 4.21
CA ARG A 19 -4.04 23.18 3.26
C ARG A 19 -3.49 22.36 2.11
N THR A 20 -4.28 21.40 1.65
CA THR A 20 -3.97 20.63 0.45
C THR A 20 -4.01 21.54 -0.78
N LEU A 21 -2.88 21.67 -1.47
CA LEU A 21 -2.79 22.39 -2.75
C LEU A 21 -3.14 21.47 -3.93
N ARG A 22 -2.73 20.20 -3.83
CA ARG A 22 -2.99 19.14 -4.80
C ARG A 22 -2.78 17.78 -4.13
N ASP A 23 -3.60 16.80 -4.49
CA ASP A 23 -3.43 15.40 -4.12
C ASP A 23 -3.22 14.52 -5.39
N GLY A 24 -3.16 13.20 -5.19
CA GLY A 24 -2.95 12.24 -6.27
C GLY A 24 -4.19 11.97 -7.14
N GLN A 25 -5.36 12.54 -6.83
CA GLN A 25 -6.59 12.17 -7.51
C GLN A 25 -6.54 12.54 -9.00
N GLY A 26 -6.81 11.55 -9.86
CA GLY A 26 -6.73 11.70 -11.32
C GLY A 26 -5.32 11.90 -11.87
N LEU A 27 -4.27 11.72 -11.06
CA LEU A 27 -2.88 11.87 -11.47
C LEU A 27 -2.07 10.58 -11.35
N VAL A 28 -2.33 9.78 -10.31
CA VAL A 28 -1.54 8.56 -10.01
C VAL A 28 -2.45 7.39 -9.65
N ASP A 29 -2.01 6.19 -10.04
CA ASP A 29 -2.57 4.91 -9.59
C ASP A 29 -1.75 4.45 -8.38
N ASN A 30 -2.06 4.98 -7.20
CA ASN A 30 -1.27 4.73 -6.00
C ASN A 30 -1.54 3.33 -5.44
N HIS A 31 -0.53 2.46 -5.48
CA HIS A 31 -0.59 1.09 -4.96
C HIS A 31 0.48 0.86 -3.89
N GLN A 32 0.15 0.03 -2.90
CA GLN A 32 1.10 -0.45 -1.90
C GLN A 32 1.44 -1.92 -2.19
N PHE A 33 2.71 -2.28 -2.06
CA PHE A 33 3.21 -3.62 -2.39
C PHE A 33 3.85 -4.28 -1.18
N TYR A 34 3.63 -5.58 -1.04
CA TYR A 34 4.42 -6.45 -0.17
C TYR A 34 5.55 -7.07 -1.00
N LEU A 35 6.75 -7.09 -0.44
CA LEU A 35 7.95 -7.59 -1.11
C LEU A 35 8.49 -8.80 -0.35
N ALA A 36 8.91 -9.81 -1.10
CA ALA A 36 9.60 -10.99 -0.58
C ALA A 36 10.79 -11.31 -1.48
N THR A 37 11.80 -11.99 -0.93
CA THR A 37 12.85 -12.55 -1.78
C THR A 37 12.25 -13.63 -2.68
N ARG A 38 12.71 -13.69 -3.93
CA ARG A 38 12.23 -14.69 -4.91
C ARG A 38 12.35 -16.10 -4.33
N ASN A 39 13.50 -16.42 -3.73
CA ASN A 39 13.76 -17.74 -3.18
C ASN A 39 12.73 -18.14 -2.12
N TYR A 40 12.43 -17.23 -1.17
CA TYR A 40 11.45 -17.50 -0.13
C TYR A 40 10.04 -17.67 -0.69
N ALA A 41 9.61 -16.77 -1.59
CA ALA A 41 8.27 -16.83 -2.17
C ALA A 41 8.06 -18.07 -3.05
N THR A 42 9.12 -18.59 -3.69
CA THR A 42 9.08 -19.84 -4.45
C THR A 42 9.06 -21.08 -3.54
N GLN A 43 9.84 -21.08 -2.45
CA GLN A 43 9.93 -22.23 -1.54
C GLN A 43 8.76 -22.34 -0.56
N HIS A 44 8.15 -21.21 -0.21
CA HIS A 44 7.09 -21.14 0.81
C HIS A 44 5.80 -20.47 0.30
N PRO A 45 5.21 -20.93 -0.82
CA PRO A 45 4.05 -20.28 -1.42
C PRO A 45 2.83 -20.29 -0.50
N ALA A 46 2.66 -21.33 0.34
CA ALA A 46 1.57 -21.39 1.32
C ALA A 46 1.68 -20.28 2.39
N VAL A 47 2.91 -19.94 2.81
CA VAL A 47 3.14 -18.85 3.78
C VAL A 47 2.79 -17.51 3.15
N ILE A 48 3.15 -17.30 1.88
CA ILE A 48 2.81 -16.06 1.16
C ILE A 48 1.31 -15.91 1.01
N SER A 49 0.59 -16.97 0.61
CA SER A 49 -0.87 -16.93 0.49
C SER A 49 -1.55 -16.64 1.84
N ALA A 50 -1.16 -17.36 2.90
CA ALA A 50 -1.70 -17.14 4.24
C ALA A 50 -1.45 -15.70 4.72
N LEU A 51 -0.25 -15.15 4.50
CA LEU A 51 0.05 -13.75 4.85
C LEU A 51 -0.89 -12.78 4.13
N ILE A 52 -1.10 -12.96 2.82
CA ILE A 52 -1.97 -12.09 2.03
C ILE A 52 -3.42 -12.17 2.52
N GLU A 53 -3.90 -13.37 2.84
CA GLU A 53 -5.25 -13.60 3.38
C GLU A 53 -5.46 -12.96 4.75
N GLU A 54 -4.53 -13.18 5.68
CA GLU A 54 -4.61 -12.59 7.03
C GLU A 54 -4.52 -11.07 7.00
N VAL A 55 -3.60 -10.51 6.19
CA VAL A 55 -3.50 -9.06 6.00
C VAL A 55 -4.79 -8.49 5.38
N ARG A 56 -5.39 -9.19 4.42
CA ARG A 56 -6.68 -8.79 3.86
C ARG A 56 -7.77 -8.79 4.92
N ALA A 57 -7.91 -9.86 5.70
CA ALA A 57 -8.93 -9.99 6.74
C ALA A 57 -8.79 -8.88 7.80
N VAL A 58 -7.57 -8.60 8.27
CA VAL A 58 -7.30 -7.47 9.17
C VAL A 58 -7.63 -6.13 8.51
N GLY A 59 -7.33 -5.97 7.22
CA GLY A 59 -7.66 -4.78 6.45
C GLY A 59 -9.17 -4.54 6.32
N GLU A 60 -9.95 -5.58 6.03
CA GLU A 60 -11.42 -5.53 5.97
C GLU A 60 -12.02 -5.19 7.33
N TRP A 61 -11.52 -5.80 8.40
CA TRP A 61 -11.90 -5.43 9.75
C TRP A 61 -11.55 -3.96 10.05
N SER A 62 -10.38 -3.49 9.63
CA SER A 62 -9.93 -2.12 9.85
C SER A 62 -10.82 -1.10 9.14
N GLN A 63 -11.23 -1.40 7.91
CA GLN A 63 -12.21 -0.59 7.17
C GLN A 63 -13.56 -0.53 7.88
N ALA A 64 -14.01 -1.65 8.46
CA ALA A 64 -15.30 -1.73 9.16
C ALA A 64 -15.27 -1.10 10.56
N LYS A 65 -14.10 -0.97 11.19
CA LYS A 65 -13.93 -0.56 12.60
C LYS A 65 -12.90 0.57 12.77
N PRO A 66 -12.99 1.70 12.03
CA PRO A 66 -11.94 2.72 12.03
C PRO A 66 -11.67 3.31 13.42
N GLN A 67 -12.68 3.46 14.28
CA GLN A 67 -12.47 3.94 15.65
C GLN A 67 -11.63 2.97 16.49
N GLN A 68 -11.92 1.67 16.41
CA GLN A 68 -11.17 0.67 17.18
C GLN A 68 -9.72 0.57 16.68
N VAL A 69 -9.52 0.71 15.36
CA VAL A 69 -8.17 0.82 14.77
C VAL A 69 -7.45 2.05 15.32
N THR A 70 -8.12 3.21 15.34
CA THR A 70 -7.55 4.45 15.89
C THR A 70 -7.13 4.28 17.34
N ASP A 71 -7.98 3.67 18.18
CA ASP A 71 -7.69 3.47 19.60
C ASP A 71 -6.43 2.61 19.81
N GLN A 72 -6.17 1.64 18.92
CA GLN A 72 -4.96 0.81 18.95
C GLN A 72 -3.73 1.54 18.40
N VAL A 73 -3.88 2.31 17.32
CA VAL A 73 -2.75 2.84 16.56
C VAL A 73 -2.30 4.22 17.06
N ALA A 74 -3.20 5.05 17.58
CA ALA A 74 -2.87 6.41 18.02
C ALA A 74 -1.75 6.45 19.09
N PRO A 75 -1.74 5.57 20.11
CA PRO A 75 -0.63 5.54 21.08
C PRO A 75 0.71 5.14 20.45
N LEU A 76 0.70 4.26 19.44
CA LEU A 76 1.91 3.82 18.74
C LEU A 76 2.50 4.92 17.86
N LEU A 77 1.65 5.77 17.29
CA LEU A 77 2.05 6.91 16.48
C LEU A 77 2.42 8.14 17.33
N GLY A 78 2.04 8.15 18.61
CA GLY A 78 2.19 9.33 19.47
C GLY A 78 1.37 10.53 19.00
N LEU A 79 0.25 10.28 18.32
CA LEU A 79 -0.62 11.31 17.75
C LEU A 79 -1.99 11.35 18.45
N PRO A 80 -2.63 12.53 18.53
CA PRO A 80 -4.04 12.65 18.89
C PRO A 80 -4.94 11.70 18.10
N ALA A 81 -6.00 11.20 18.77
CA ALA A 81 -6.90 10.20 18.20
C ALA A 81 -7.66 10.72 16.97
N ASP A 82 -8.03 12.00 16.94
CA ASP A 82 -8.72 12.64 15.81
C ASP A 82 -7.83 12.77 14.57
N ILE A 83 -6.55 13.12 14.73
CA ILE A 83 -5.55 13.10 13.65
C ILE A 83 -5.39 11.67 13.13
N THR A 84 -5.18 10.72 14.03
CA THR A 84 -4.99 9.31 13.66
C THR A 84 -6.22 8.74 12.95
N LEU A 85 -7.43 9.06 13.41
CA LEU A 85 -8.68 8.64 12.78
C LEU A 85 -8.81 9.16 11.35
N THR A 86 -8.37 10.39 11.09
CA THR A 86 -8.34 10.95 9.74
C THR A 86 -7.47 10.11 8.82
N SER A 87 -6.26 9.76 9.27
CA SER A 87 -5.33 8.93 8.50
C SER A 87 -5.83 7.50 8.32
N VAL A 88 -6.40 6.88 9.36
CA VAL A 88 -7.00 5.54 9.32
C VAL A 88 -8.13 5.46 8.28
N LYS A 89 -8.94 6.52 8.16
CA LYS A 89 -10.03 6.60 7.16
C LYS A 89 -9.53 6.83 5.74
N ARG A 90 -8.40 7.52 5.56
CA ARG A 90 -7.78 7.79 4.25
C ARG A 90 -6.95 6.60 3.73
N GLN A 91 -6.49 5.73 4.63
CA GLN A 91 -5.71 4.56 4.29
C GLN A 91 -6.48 3.58 3.40
N GLY A 92 -5.82 3.09 2.35
CA GLY A 92 -6.33 1.98 1.54
C GLY A 92 -6.09 0.63 2.23
N TYR A 93 -7.08 -0.25 2.19
CA TYR A 93 -6.95 -1.64 2.67
C TYR A 93 -7.44 -2.61 1.60
N GLY A 94 -7.23 -3.91 1.81
CA GLY A 94 -7.63 -4.98 0.88
C GLY A 94 -6.44 -5.55 0.11
N ALA A 95 -5.47 -6.13 0.82
CA ALA A 95 -4.35 -6.80 0.19
C ALA A 95 -4.83 -7.92 -0.75
N ALA A 96 -4.31 -7.98 -1.97
CA ALA A 96 -4.72 -8.94 -2.98
C ALA A 96 -3.55 -9.32 -3.90
N PRO A 97 -3.61 -10.48 -4.57
CA PRO A 97 -2.73 -10.76 -5.70
C PRO A 97 -2.80 -9.65 -6.75
N LEU A 98 -1.68 -9.36 -7.39
CA LEU A 98 -1.60 -8.28 -8.38
C LEU A 98 -2.39 -8.63 -9.63
N THR A 99 -3.17 -7.66 -10.12
CA THR A 99 -3.87 -7.76 -11.40
C THR A 99 -3.00 -7.23 -12.55
N PRO A 100 -3.31 -7.57 -13.81
CA PRO A 100 -2.60 -7.02 -14.97
C PRO A 100 -2.61 -5.48 -15.00
N GLU A 101 -3.69 -4.84 -14.56
CA GLU A 101 -3.84 -3.39 -14.52
C GLU A 101 -2.85 -2.76 -13.52
N VAL A 102 -2.72 -3.35 -12.32
CA VAL A 102 -1.77 -2.88 -11.31
C VAL A 102 -0.32 -3.07 -11.78
N VAL A 103 -0.03 -4.19 -12.46
CA VAL A 103 1.30 -4.43 -13.05
C VAL A 103 1.62 -3.39 -14.13
N ALA A 104 0.64 -3.06 -14.98
CA ALA A 104 0.80 -2.03 -16.01
C ALA A 104 1.00 -0.63 -15.42
N ALA A 105 0.25 -0.29 -14.37
CA ALA A 105 0.42 0.98 -13.64
C ALA A 105 1.83 1.10 -13.04
N GLN A 106 2.34 0.04 -12.41
CA GLN A 106 3.69 0.03 -11.84
C GLN A 106 4.77 0.07 -12.94
N GLN A 107 4.55 -0.56 -14.09
CA GLN A 107 5.45 -0.45 -15.24
C GLN A 107 5.52 0.99 -15.76
N LYS A 108 4.39 1.69 -15.87
CA LYS A 108 4.36 3.10 -16.26
C LYS A 108 5.17 3.98 -15.32
N ILE A 109 5.15 3.70 -14.01
CA ILE A 109 6.00 4.39 -13.03
C ILE A 109 7.49 4.11 -13.30
N ALA A 110 7.87 2.85 -13.51
CA ALA A 110 9.26 2.47 -13.81
C ALA A 110 9.76 3.14 -15.10
N ASP A 111 8.94 3.17 -16.15
CA ASP A 111 9.26 3.81 -17.43
C ASP A 111 9.42 5.33 -17.26
N THR A 112 8.54 5.96 -16.48
CA THR A 112 8.63 7.38 -16.17
C THR A 112 9.93 7.70 -15.42
N PHE A 113 10.29 6.90 -14.43
CA PHE A 113 11.53 7.08 -13.67
C PHE A 113 12.77 6.90 -14.55
N GLN A 114 12.74 5.96 -15.50
CA GLN A 114 13.81 5.78 -16.47
C GLN A 114 13.91 6.98 -17.42
N ALA A 115 12.79 7.45 -17.97
CA ALA A 115 12.75 8.58 -18.89
C ALA A 115 13.27 9.87 -18.24
N LEU A 116 12.94 10.07 -16.96
CA LEU A 116 13.46 11.16 -16.12
C LEU A 116 14.89 10.93 -15.60
N LYS A 117 15.52 9.80 -15.95
CA LYS A 117 16.87 9.40 -15.51
C LYS A 117 17.03 9.30 -13.99
N LEU A 118 15.95 9.02 -13.26
CA LEU A 118 15.95 8.76 -11.82
C LEU A 118 16.42 7.34 -11.49
N ILE A 119 16.33 6.43 -12.46
CA ILE A 119 16.93 5.09 -12.40
C ILE A 119 17.82 4.84 -13.62
N PRO A 120 18.94 4.10 -13.45
CA PRO A 120 19.94 3.97 -14.50
C PRO A 120 19.61 2.93 -15.56
N LYS A 121 18.66 2.03 -15.30
CA LYS A 121 18.33 0.90 -16.18
C LYS A 121 16.82 0.74 -16.33
N PRO A 122 16.33 0.35 -17.52
CA PRO A 122 14.95 -0.06 -17.67
C PRO A 122 14.66 -1.29 -16.81
N LEU A 123 13.45 -1.34 -16.25
CA LEU A 123 12.97 -2.46 -15.44
C LEU A 123 11.77 -3.09 -16.14
N SER A 124 11.62 -4.41 -16.05
CA SER A 124 10.39 -5.10 -16.44
C SER A 124 9.68 -5.58 -15.19
N ILE A 125 8.57 -4.94 -14.83
CA ILE A 125 7.83 -5.23 -13.60
C ILE A 125 7.26 -6.65 -13.62
N LYS A 126 6.77 -7.11 -14.77
CA LYS A 126 6.25 -8.48 -14.93
C LYS A 126 7.26 -9.57 -14.53
N ASP A 127 8.57 -9.30 -14.63
CA ASP A 127 9.61 -10.28 -14.34
C ASP A 127 9.81 -10.49 -12.82
N VAL A 128 9.27 -9.59 -12.00
CA VAL A 128 9.41 -9.61 -10.54
C VAL A 128 8.07 -9.82 -9.82
N ILE A 129 7.00 -10.12 -10.55
CA ILE A 129 5.71 -10.46 -9.94
C ILE A 129 5.68 -11.93 -9.55
N TRP A 130 5.34 -12.17 -8.29
CA TRP A 130 5.00 -13.52 -7.81
C TRP A 130 3.52 -13.79 -8.07
N THR A 131 3.22 -14.97 -8.62
CA THR A 131 1.86 -15.47 -8.80
C THR A 131 1.66 -16.73 -7.95
N PRO A 132 0.50 -16.88 -7.27
CA PRO A 132 0.21 -18.08 -6.51
C PRO A 132 0.26 -19.32 -7.42
N PRO A 133 0.96 -20.40 -7.02
CA PRO A 133 0.90 -21.66 -7.75
C PRO A 133 -0.54 -22.21 -7.76
N ALA A 134 -0.96 -22.81 -8.87
CA ALA A 134 -2.34 -23.30 -9.06
C ALA A 134 -2.85 -24.24 -7.94
N LYS A 135 -1.96 -25.02 -7.30
CA LYS A 135 -2.31 -25.91 -6.18
C LYS A 135 -2.67 -25.19 -4.88
N VAL A 136 -2.18 -23.96 -4.68
CA VAL A 136 -2.47 -23.16 -3.48
C VAL A 136 -3.73 -22.30 -3.70
N ALA A 137 -3.98 -21.86 -4.93
CA ALA A 137 -5.18 -21.11 -5.30
C ALA A 137 -6.49 -21.91 -5.17
N SER A 138 -6.40 -23.23 -5.01
CA SER A 138 -7.54 -24.16 -4.88
C SER A 138 -7.70 -24.75 -3.48
N ALA A 139 -6.91 -24.31 -2.49
CA ALA A 139 -7.10 -24.71 -1.10
C ALA A 139 -8.31 -23.97 -0.51
N PRO A 140 -9.16 -24.65 0.28
CA PRO A 140 -10.42 -24.10 0.79
C PRO A 140 -10.24 -23.01 1.85
#